data_AF-A0A7J4JD83-F1
#
_entry.id   AF-A0A7J4JD83-F1
#
_cell.length_a   1.000
_cell.length_b   1.000
_cell.length_c   1.000
_cell.angle_alpha   90.00
_cell.angle_beta   90.00
_cell.angle_gamma   90.00
#
_symmetry.space_group_name_H-M   'P 1'
#
loop_
_entity.id
_entity.type
_entity.pdbx_description
1 polymer ?
#
loop_
_entity_poly.entity_id
_entity_poly.type
_entity_poly.pdbx_seq_one_letter_code
_entity_poly.pdbx_strand_id
1 'polypeptide(L)'
;MAEKQKAEIKAKTEEKIPTQKIKANFARENAYAEDQESRTLYDQSRFGELKDSKISYSLVEALYLLEKKKMDILDGKNILTYDSFLKKAKRIQPNFWVRYCVFRDLRSRGYILKTALKFGADFRVYDRGIKPGEDHAKWI
;
A
#
# COMPACT_ATOMS: atom_id res chain seq x y z
N MET A 1 -10.19 41.92 13.26
CA MET A 1 -10.66 40.84 14.16
C MET A 1 -11.51 39.88 13.32
N ALA A 2 -10.94 38.84 12.69
CA ALA A 2 -11.64 37.64 12.18
C ALA A 2 -10.83 36.84 11.14
N GLU A 3 -9.91 37.46 10.38
CA GLU A 3 -9.27 36.76 9.23
C GLU A 3 -7.89 36.16 9.51
N LYS A 4 -7.20 36.59 10.57
CA LYS A 4 -5.86 36.08 10.90
C LYS A 4 -5.84 34.72 11.61
N GLN A 5 -6.99 34.18 12.04
CA GLN A 5 -7.07 32.89 12.75
C GLN A 5 -7.40 31.67 11.87
N LYS A 6 -7.75 31.85 10.58
CA LYS A 6 -8.01 30.71 9.67
C LYS A 6 -6.78 30.21 8.91
N ALA A 7 -5.68 30.98 8.88
CA ALA A 7 -4.46 30.58 8.19
C ALA A 7 -3.53 29.70 9.06
N GLU A 8 -3.68 29.72 10.39
CA GLU A 8 -2.85 28.96 11.34
C GLU A 8 -3.33 27.52 11.61
N ILE A 9 -4.50 27.12 11.10
CA ILE A 9 -5.08 25.79 11.34
C ILE A 9 -4.62 24.74 10.31
N LYS A 10 -3.95 25.15 9.22
CA LYS A 10 -3.44 24.22 8.19
C LYS A 10 -2.01 23.72 8.41
N ALA A 11 -1.43 23.99 9.58
CA ALA A 11 -0.02 23.73 9.87
C ALA A 11 0.24 22.51 10.79
N LYS A 12 -0.75 21.69 11.16
CA LYS A 12 -0.56 20.61 12.14
C LYS A 12 -1.34 19.33 11.83
N THR A 13 -0.98 18.59 10.78
CA THR A 13 -1.13 17.12 10.78
C THR A 13 -0.21 16.49 9.74
N GLU A 14 1.09 16.42 10.04
CA GLU A 14 1.97 15.32 9.60
C GLU A 14 3.31 15.47 10.35
N GLU A 15 3.22 15.60 11.68
CA GLU A 15 4.38 15.42 12.53
C GLU A 15 4.77 13.94 12.48
N LYS A 16 5.89 13.72 11.80
CA LYS A 16 6.70 12.52 11.68
C LYS A 16 6.73 11.70 12.97
N ILE A 17 5.92 10.66 13.03
CA ILE A 17 6.17 9.51 13.90
C ILE A 17 7.37 8.77 13.27
N PRO A 18 8.38 8.34 14.04
CA PRO A 18 9.42 7.45 13.52
C PRO A 18 8.75 6.11 13.18
N THR A 19 8.18 5.99 11.97
CA THR A 19 7.60 4.74 11.49
C THR A 19 8.69 3.69 11.51
N GLN A 20 8.58 2.73 12.41
CA GLN A 20 9.36 1.50 12.32
C GLN A 20 9.05 0.90 10.95
N LYS A 21 10.09 0.75 10.13
CA LYS A 21 9.89 0.20 8.79
C LYS A 21 9.44 -1.24 8.89
N ILE A 22 8.36 -1.57 8.20
CA ILE A 22 7.86 -2.95 8.11
C ILE A 22 8.89 -3.77 7.33
N LYS A 23 9.27 -4.94 7.85
CA LYS A 23 10.16 -5.86 7.14
C LYS A 23 9.31 -6.92 6.47
N ALA A 24 9.27 -6.90 5.14
CA ALA A 24 8.50 -7.87 4.38
C ALA A 24 9.42 -8.82 3.63
N ASN A 25 9.18 -10.12 3.75
CA ASN A 25 9.89 -11.14 2.97
C ASN A 25 9.20 -11.33 1.62
N PHE A 26 9.94 -11.15 0.54
CA PHE A 26 9.49 -11.40 -0.81
C PHE A 26 9.47 -12.90 -1.10
N ALA A 27 8.31 -13.44 -1.49
CA ALA A 27 8.19 -14.84 -1.87
C ALA A 27 7.28 -15.00 -3.10
N ARG A 28 7.88 -15.49 -4.19
CA ARG A 28 7.25 -15.72 -5.50
C ARG A 28 6.59 -14.47 -6.08
N GLU A 29 5.33 -14.24 -5.72
CA GLU A 29 4.45 -13.24 -6.32
C GLU A 29 3.93 -12.22 -5.30
N ASN A 30 4.22 -12.38 -4.00
CA ASN A 30 3.77 -11.49 -2.94
C ASN A 30 4.90 -11.19 -1.93
N ALA A 31 4.72 -10.15 -1.14
CA ALA A 31 5.57 -9.85 0.02
C ALA A 31 4.80 -10.13 1.31
N TYR A 32 5.43 -10.73 2.30
CA TYR A 32 4.79 -11.13 3.55
C TYR A 32 5.46 -10.46 4.75
N ALA A 33 4.67 -9.89 5.65
CA ALA A 33 5.15 -9.37 6.92
C ALA A 33 4.35 -9.95 8.09
N GLU A 34 5.03 -10.14 9.22
CA GLU A 34 4.45 -10.69 10.46
C GLU A 34 4.52 -9.71 11.63
N ASP A 35 5.14 -8.55 11.42
CA ASP A 35 5.35 -7.53 12.46
C ASP A 35 4.04 -6.87 12.91
N GLN A 36 4.01 -6.38 14.15
CA GLN A 36 2.86 -5.62 14.68
C GLN A 36 2.55 -4.38 13.82
N GLU A 37 3.57 -3.71 13.28
CA GLU A 37 3.41 -2.56 12.38
C GLU A 37 2.66 -2.92 11.08
N SER A 38 2.83 -4.15 10.58
CA SER A 38 2.12 -4.62 9.39
C SER A 38 0.61 -4.74 9.66
N ARG A 39 0.25 -5.17 10.88
CA ARG A 39 -1.15 -5.26 11.34
C ARG A 39 -1.74 -3.88 11.53
N THR A 40 -1.03 -2.97 12.20
CA THR A 40 -1.45 -1.56 12.35
C THR A 40 -1.68 -0.91 10.99
N LEU A 41 -0.79 -1.12 10.02
CA LEU A 41 -0.95 -0.61 8.66
C LEU A 41 -2.17 -1.22 7.94
N TYR A 42 -2.44 -2.51 8.15
CA TYR A 42 -3.63 -3.17 7.63
C TYR A 42 -4.91 -2.58 8.23
N ASP A 43 -4.96 -2.35 9.54
CA ASP A 43 -6.15 -1.79 10.20
C ASP A 43 -6.44 -0.35 9.77
N GLN A 44 -5.40 0.48 9.69
CA GLN A 44 -5.52 1.91 9.37
C GLN A 44 -5.77 2.17 7.88
N SER A 45 -5.01 1.49 7.02
CA SER A 45 -4.92 1.82 5.59
C SER A 45 -5.26 0.67 4.67
N ARG A 46 -5.63 -0.49 5.23
CA ARG A 46 -6.07 -1.68 4.47
C ARG A 46 -5.06 -2.10 3.40
N PHE A 47 -3.77 -1.93 3.67
CA PHE A 47 -2.72 -2.50 2.82
C PHE A 47 -2.54 -3.99 3.13
N GLY A 48 -2.46 -4.80 2.09
CA GLY A 48 -2.28 -6.24 2.17
C GLY A 48 -3.55 -6.99 2.58
N GLU A 49 -3.46 -8.31 2.65
CA GLU A 49 -4.52 -9.22 3.08
C GLU A 49 -3.99 -10.10 4.21
N LEU A 50 -4.75 -10.22 5.30
CA LEU A 50 -4.41 -11.15 6.38
C LEU A 50 -4.63 -12.59 5.88
N LYS A 51 -3.56 -13.37 5.80
CA LYS A 51 -3.57 -14.80 5.45
C LYS A 51 -2.68 -15.54 6.43
N ASP A 52 -3.17 -16.60 7.08
CA ASP A 52 -2.37 -17.47 7.95
C ASP A 52 -1.51 -16.70 8.98
N SER A 53 -2.13 -15.73 9.67
CA SER A 53 -1.49 -14.89 10.70
C SER A 53 -0.41 -13.89 10.23
N LYS A 54 -0.18 -13.81 8.91
CA LYS A 54 0.74 -12.84 8.26
C LYS A 54 -0.03 -11.91 7.31
N ILE A 55 0.51 -10.73 7.08
CA ILE A 55 -0.03 -9.80 6.08
C ILE A 55 0.67 -10.07 4.75
N SER A 56 -0.13 -10.45 3.75
CA SER A 56 0.30 -10.62 2.36
C SER A 56 0.05 -9.35 1.57
N TYR A 57 1.11 -8.72 1.09
CA TYR A 57 1.05 -7.57 0.19
C TYR A 57 1.22 -8.01 -1.27
N SER A 58 0.37 -7.48 -2.14
CA SER A 58 0.58 -7.61 -3.58
C SER A 58 1.82 -6.84 -4.04
N LEU A 59 2.39 -7.20 -5.20
CA LEU A 59 3.58 -6.52 -5.75
C LEU A 59 3.41 -5.00 -5.86
N VAL A 60 2.22 -4.54 -6.25
CA VAL A 60 1.93 -3.11 -6.41
C VAL A 60 1.88 -2.38 -5.07
N GLU A 61 1.32 -3.02 -4.04
CA GLU A 61 1.30 -2.48 -2.68
C GLU A 61 2.70 -2.43 -2.08
N ALA A 62 3.46 -3.52 -2.24
CA ALA A 62 4.82 -3.63 -1.74
C ALA A 62 5.72 -2.56 -2.38
N LEU A 63 5.65 -2.36 -3.70
CA LEU A 63 6.41 -1.30 -4.37
C LEU A 63 5.98 0.10 -3.89
N TYR A 64 4.69 0.32 -3.65
CA TYR A 64 4.20 1.60 -3.13
C TYR A 64 4.73 1.89 -1.72
N LEU A 65 4.73 0.90 -0.83
CA LEU A 65 5.24 1.05 0.53
C LEU A 65 6.76 1.23 0.55
N LEU A 66 7.47 0.55 -0.36
CA LEU A 66 8.91 0.73 -0.59
C LEU A 66 9.21 2.15 -1.10
N GLU A 67 8.43 2.67 -2.06
CA GLU A 67 8.56 4.04 -2.58
C GLU A 67 8.36 5.09 -1.48
N LYS A 68 7.37 4.86 -0.59
CA LYS A 68 7.11 5.72 0.58
C LYS A 68 8.09 5.51 1.74
N LYS A 69 9.10 4.64 1.58
CA LYS A 69 10.09 4.28 2.61
C LYS A 69 9.47 3.74 3.91
N LYS A 70 8.26 3.18 3.83
CA LYS A 70 7.53 2.59 4.97
C LYS A 70 7.81 1.09 5.16
N MET A 71 8.35 0.44 4.14
CA MET A 71 8.63 -0.99 4.13
C MET A 71 9.99 -1.26 3.50
N ASP A 72 10.77 -2.16 4.09
CA ASP A 72 11.94 -2.74 3.46
C ASP A 72 11.58 -4.18 3.03
N ILE A 73 11.88 -4.52 1.77
CA ILE A 73 11.56 -5.82 1.19
C ILE A 73 12.83 -6.68 1.15
N LEU A 74 12.76 -7.88 1.72
CA LEU A 74 13.86 -8.83 1.85
C LEU A 74 13.68 -9.98 0.85
N ASP A 75 14.71 -10.28 0.07
CA ASP A 75 14.81 -11.45 -0.81
C ASP A 75 15.88 -12.39 -0.25
N GLY A 76 15.45 -13.30 0.62
CA GLY A 76 16.36 -14.11 1.43
C GLY A 76 17.12 -13.23 2.43
N LYS A 77 18.41 -13.01 2.18
CA LYS A 77 19.28 -12.16 3.04
C LYS A 77 19.47 -10.73 2.51
N ASN A 78 19.02 -10.46 1.28
CA ASN A 78 19.28 -9.19 0.62
C ASN A 78 18.09 -8.24 0.76
N ILE A 79 18.33 -6.98 1.10
CA ILE A 79 17.30 -5.94 1.03
C ILE A 79 17.21 -5.47 -0.43
N LEU A 80 16.01 -5.54 -1.01
CA LEU A 80 15.76 -5.11 -2.38
C LEU A 80 15.62 -3.58 -2.42
N THR A 81 16.35 -2.96 -3.34
CA THR A 81 16.14 -1.56 -3.69
C THR A 81 14.89 -1.40 -4.56
N TYR A 82 14.38 -0.16 -4.68
CA TYR A 82 13.24 0.15 -5.55
C TYR A 82 13.42 -0.35 -6.98
N ASP A 83 14.57 -0.06 -7.60
CA ASP A 83 14.85 -0.48 -8.98
C ASP A 83 14.93 -2.00 -9.10
N SER A 84 15.58 -2.67 -8.15
CA SER A 84 15.70 -4.13 -8.13
C SER A 84 14.32 -4.79 -7.98
N PHE A 85 13.49 -4.29 -7.06
CA PHE A 85 12.13 -4.80 -6.86
C PHE A 85 11.24 -4.55 -8.07
N LEU A 86 11.31 -3.35 -8.66
CA LEU A 86 10.56 -3.00 -9.86
C LEU A 86 10.90 -3.92 -11.04
N LYS A 87 12.19 -4.21 -11.25
CA LYS A 87 12.64 -5.15 -12.30
C LYS A 87 12.10 -6.57 -12.05
N LYS A 88 12.12 -7.06 -10.81
CA LYS A 88 11.53 -8.36 -10.46
C LYS A 88 10.02 -8.37 -10.70
N ALA A 89 9.31 -7.34 -10.25
CA ALA A 89 7.87 -7.25 -10.40
C ALA A 89 7.43 -7.20 -11.88
N LYS A 90 8.14 -6.45 -12.73
CA LYS A 90 7.92 -6.44 -14.19
C LYS A 90 8.14 -7.79 -14.87
N ARG A 91 9.07 -8.61 -14.36
CA ARG A 91 9.30 -9.97 -14.88
C ARG A 91 8.18 -10.94 -14.52
N ILE A 92 7.57 -10.76 -13.35
CA ILE A 92 6.47 -11.61 -12.86
C ILE A 92 5.15 -11.20 -13.52
N GLN A 93 4.91 -9.89 -13.64
CA GLN A 93 3.68 -9.33 -14.21
C GLN A 93 4.01 -8.41 -15.39
N PRO A 94 3.71 -8.81 -16.65
CA PRO A 94 4.03 -8.02 -17.83
C PRO A 94 3.45 -6.59 -17.80
N ASN A 95 2.22 -6.44 -17.29
CA ASN A 95 1.52 -5.15 -17.19
C ASN A 95 1.73 -4.44 -15.85
N PHE A 96 2.74 -4.84 -15.07
CA PHE A 96 2.95 -4.34 -13.72
C PHE A 96 3.09 -2.82 -13.64
N TRP A 97 3.84 -2.21 -14.56
CA TRP A 97 4.11 -0.77 -14.50
C TRP A 97 2.85 0.07 -14.67
N VAL A 98 2.01 -0.28 -15.63
CA VAL A 98 0.74 0.41 -15.88
C VAL A 98 -0.17 0.28 -14.66
N ARG A 99 -0.30 -0.95 -14.13
CA ARG A 99 -1.08 -1.22 -12.91
C ARG A 99 -0.55 -0.43 -11.71
N TYR A 100 0.77 -0.34 -11.56
CA TYR A 100 1.40 0.42 -10.50
C TYR A 100 1.14 1.94 -10.64
N CYS A 101 1.22 2.50 -11.84
CA CYS A 101 0.91 3.91 -12.07
C CYS A 101 -0.53 4.25 -11.65
N VAL A 102 -1.50 3.41 -12.03
CA VAL A 102 -2.91 3.54 -11.64
C VAL A 102 -3.07 3.40 -10.13
N PHE A 103 -2.48 2.35 -9.55
CA PHE A 103 -2.51 2.12 -8.10
C PHE A 103 -1.95 3.31 -7.33
N ARG A 104 -0.78 3.83 -7.74
CA ARG A 104 -0.11 4.96 -7.09
C ARG A 104 -0.95 6.23 -7.14
N ASP A 105 -1.53 6.55 -8.29
CA ASP A 105 -2.38 7.75 -8.44
C ASP A 105 -3.62 7.65 -7.55
N LEU A 106 -4.36 6.56 -7.63
CA LEU A 106 -5.58 6.37 -6.84
C LEU A 106 -5.27 6.29 -5.32
N ARG A 107 -4.20 5.60 -4.93
CA ARG A 107 -3.79 5.52 -3.52
C ARG A 107 -3.33 6.87 -2.98
N SER A 108 -2.63 7.67 -3.78
CA SER A 108 -2.22 9.04 -3.40
C SER A 108 -3.41 9.98 -3.23
N ARG A 109 -4.51 9.73 -3.95
CA ARG A 109 -5.79 10.45 -3.80
C ARG A 109 -6.64 9.95 -2.62
N GLY A 110 -6.16 8.97 -1.85
CA GLY A 110 -6.86 8.44 -0.67
C GLY A 110 -7.87 7.33 -0.93
N TYR A 111 -7.99 6.83 -2.17
CA TYR A 111 -8.82 5.65 -2.46
C TYR A 111 -8.18 4.39 -1.87
N ILE A 112 -9.00 3.42 -1.50
CA ILE A 112 -8.54 2.09 -1.08
C ILE A 112 -8.72 1.14 -2.26
N LEU A 113 -7.63 0.52 -2.69
CA LEU A 113 -7.63 -0.44 -3.79
C LEU A 113 -7.37 -1.82 -3.24
N LYS A 114 -8.14 -2.79 -3.71
CA LYS A 114 -7.87 -4.22 -3.50
C LYS A 114 -7.83 -4.92 -4.85
N THR A 115 -7.23 -6.10 -4.90
CA THR A 115 -7.27 -6.94 -6.11
C THR A 115 -8.69 -7.38 -6.42
N ALA A 116 -9.06 -7.35 -7.71
CA ALA A 116 -10.39 -7.74 -8.22
C ALA A 116 -10.33 -8.90 -9.22
N LEU A 117 -9.34 -9.80 -9.05
CA LEU A 117 -9.10 -10.92 -9.97
C LEU A 117 -10.35 -11.77 -10.24
N LYS A 118 -11.24 -11.91 -9.24
CA LYS A 118 -12.52 -12.64 -9.35
C LYS A 118 -13.51 -12.03 -10.35
N PHE A 119 -13.38 -10.73 -10.66
CA PHE A 119 -14.28 -9.99 -11.53
C PHE A 119 -13.67 -9.68 -12.91
N GLY A 120 -12.49 -10.24 -13.22
CA GLY A 120 -11.80 -9.95 -14.48
C GLY A 120 -11.16 -8.55 -14.54
N ALA A 121 -11.14 -7.83 -13.41
CA ALA A 121 -10.54 -6.51 -13.29
C ALA A 121 -9.26 -6.53 -12.44
N ASP A 122 -8.38 -5.55 -12.68
CA ASP A 122 -7.13 -5.44 -11.93
C ASP A 122 -7.35 -5.01 -10.47
N PHE A 123 -8.29 -4.08 -10.23
CA PHE A 123 -8.53 -3.46 -8.93
C PHE A 123 -10.01 -3.21 -8.66
N ARG A 124 -10.44 -3.42 -7.41
CA ARG A 124 -11.70 -2.91 -6.87
C ARG A 124 -11.39 -1.66 -6.04
N VAL A 125 -12.10 -0.57 -6.33
CA VAL A 125 -11.83 0.74 -5.73
C VAL A 125 -12.95 1.11 -4.77
N TYR A 126 -12.57 1.38 -3.52
CA TYR A 126 -13.45 1.87 -2.47
C TYR A 126 -13.24 3.38 -2.29
N ASP A 127 -14.33 4.10 -1.98
CA ASP A 127 -14.28 5.54 -1.76
C ASP A 127 -13.49 5.90 -0.48
N ARG A 128 -13.16 7.18 -0.34
CA ARG A 128 -12.32 7.66 0.76
C ARG A 128 -13.02 7.42 2.09
N GLY A 129 -12.32 6.79 3.03
CA GLY A 129 -12.83 6.52 4.37
C GLY A 129 -13.76 5.31 4.49
N ILE A 130 -14.12 4.66 3.38
CA ILE A 130 -14.93 3.43 3.39
C ILE A 130 -14.00 2.23 3.54
N LYS A 131 -14.14 1.49 4.63
CA LYS A 131 -13.37 0.24 4.80
C LYS A 131 -14.04 -0.88 3.99
N PRO A 132 -13.27 -1.75 3.32
CA PRO A 132 -13.82 -2.94 2.68
C PRO A 132 -14.54 -3.80 3.73
N GLY A 133 -15.87 -3.88 3.63
CA GLY A 133 -16.76 -4.49 4.61
C GLY A 133 -17.88 -3.57 5.12
N GLU A 134 -17.72 -2.25 5.03
CA GLU A 134 -18.77 -1.27 5.39
C GLU A 134 -19.66 -0.88 4.20
N ASP A 135 -19.13 -0.87 2.98
CA ASP A 135 -19.89 -0.59 1.75
C ASP A 135 -19.33 -1.36 0.52
N HIS A 136 -20.10 -1.41 -0.56
CA HIS A 136 -19.72 -2.07 -1.81
C HIS A 136 -18.59 -1.33 -2.51
N ALA A 137 -17.81 -2.04 -3.35
CA ALA A 137 -16.81 -1.38 -4.19
C ALA A 137 -17.53 -0.40 -5.13
N LYS A 138 -17.08 0.85 -5.15
CA LYS A 138 -17.73 1.87 -5.98
C LYS A 138 -17.51 1.52 -7.45
N TRP A 139 -16.25 1.22 -7.81
CA TRP A 139 -15.84 0.91 -9.18
C TRP A 139 -15.09 -0.44 -9.21
N ILE A 140 -15.31 -1.19 -10.30
CA ILE A 140 -14.60 -2.42 -10.70
C ILE A 140 -13.83 -2.12 -11.98
#